data_AF-A0A957CJ15-F1
#
_entry.id   AF-A0A957CJ15-F1
#
_cell.length_a   1.000
_cell.length_b   1.000
_cell.length_c   1.000
_cell.angle_alpha   90.00
_cell.angle_beta   90.00
_cell.angle_gamma   90.00
#
_symmetry.space_group_name_H-M   'P 1'
#
loop_
_entity.id
_entity.type
_entity.pdbx_description
1 polymer ?
#
loop_
_entity_poly.entity_id
_entity_poly.type
_entity_poly.pdbx_seq_one_letter_code
_entity_poly.pdbx_strand_id
1 'polypeptide(L)'
;VWVINAGEAATYTIAADALSGPITIEADNPSVDLSFNFSSTVINPPETAELVVTDLHGTGASGLVYTIPIRAIGSDGTLETAVYLFVGGHQQFLPLIQK
;
A
#
# COMPACT_ATOMS: atom_id res chain seq x y z
N VAL A 1 -1.52 4.31 -7.72
CA VAL A 1 -2.81 3.93 -7.11
C VAL A 1 -3.11 2.52 -7.59
N TRP A 2 -3.27 1.57 -6.66
CA TRP A 2 -3.75 0.23 -7.00
C TRP A 2 -5.27 0.21 -6.95
N VAL A 3 -5.91 -0.51 -7.88
CA VAL A 3 -7.36 -0.70 -7.91
C VAL A 3 -7.65 -2.18 -7.70
N ILE A 4 -8.48 -2.49 -6.71
CA ILE A 4 -8.90 -3.86 -6.40
C ILE A 4 -10.43 -3.92 -6.28
N ASN A 5 -11.00 -5.09 -6.58
CA ASN A 5 -12.40 -5.33 -6.25
C ASN A 5 -12.58 -5.47 -4.74
N ALA A 6 -13.82 -5.35 -4.27
CA ALA A 6 -14.14 -5.63 -2.88
C ALA A 6 -13.80 -7.11 -2.55
N GLY A 7 -13.14 -7.34 -1.42
CA GLY A 7 -12.66 -8.66 -1.01
C GLY A 7 -11.35 -9.14 -1.64
N GLU A 8 -10.72 -8.36 -2.52
CA GLU A 8 -9.40 -8.67 -3.11
C GLU A 8 -8.25 -8.07 -2.28
N ALA A 9 -7.01 -8.36 -2.70
CA ALA A 9 -5.81 -7.83 -2.06
C ALA A 9 -4.89 -7.13 -3.07
N ALA A 10 -4.20 -6.09 -2.59
CA ALA A 10 -3.13 -5.42 -3.31
C ALA A 10 -1.79 -5.69 -2.62
N THR A 11 -0.75 -5.96 -3.41
CA THR A 11 0.62 -6.16 -2.91
C THR A 11 1.49 -4.97 -3.28
N TYR A 12 2.22 -4.44 -2.29
CA TYR A 12 3.14 -3.33 -2.43
C TYR A 12 4.55 -3.78 -2.03
N THR A 13 5.55 -3.47 -2.85
CA THR A 13 6.96 -3.63 -2.49
C THR A 13 7.46 -2.35 -1.83
N ILE A 14 8.07 -2.47 -0.67
CA ILE A 14 8.63 -1.37 0.12
C ILE A 14 10.14 -1.50 0.15
N ALA A 15 10.81 -0.44 -0.28
CA ALA A 15 12.26 -0.27 -0.23
C ALA A 15 12.57 1.05 0.49
N ALA A 16 13.70 1.09 1.19
CA ALA A 16 14.16 2.26 1.92
C ALA A 16 15.65 2.54 1.62
N ASP A 17 15.99 2.60 0.34
CA ASP A 17 17.38 2.67 -0.16
C ASP A 17 18.15 3.93 0.26
N ALA A 18 17.44 4.96 0.74
CA ALA A 18 18.04 6.21 1.21
C ALA A 18 18.41 6.20 2.71
N LEU A 19 18.13 5.12 3.43
CA LEU A 19 18.55 4.90 4.82
C LEU A 19 19.57 3.74 4.88
N SER A 20 20.24 3.61 6.02
CA SER A 20 21.28 2.61 6.24
C SER A 20 21.09 1.83 7.54
N GLY A 21 21.48 0.55 7.50
CA GLY A 21 21.33 -0.39 8.62
C GLY A 21 19.92 -0.99 8.71
N PRO A 22 19.58 -1.61 9.85
CA PRO A 22 18.25 -2.16 10.05
C PRO A 22 17.23 -1.01 10.11
N ILE A 23 16.22 -1.11 9.26
CA ILE A 23 15.14 -0.13 9.12
C ILE A 23 13.84 -0.79 9.55
N THR A 24 13.15 -0.18 10.50
CA THR A 24 11.80 -0.59 10.88
C THR A 24 10.79 0.05 9.94
N ILE A 25 9.90 -0.75 9.36
CA ILE A 25 8.82 -0.33 8.50
C ILE A 25 7.51 -0.39 9.28
N GLU A 26 6.78 0.71 9.28
CA GLU A 26 5.46 0.85 9.89
C GLU A 26 4.44 1.31 8.84
N ALA A 27 3.20 0.85 8.97
CA ALA A 27 2.07 1.36 8.19
C ALA A 27 0.88 1.64 9.11
N ASP A 28 0.26 2.79 8.90
CA ASP A 28 -0.94 3.17 9.65
C ASP A 28 -2.17 2.66 8.89
N ASN A 29 -2.91 1.75 9.51
CA ASN A 29 -4.15 1.25 8.92
C ASN A 29 -5.28 2.27 9.09
N PRO A 30 -5.80 2.87 7.99
CA PRO A 30 -6.82 3.92 8.07
C PRO A 30 -8.24 3.37 8.32
N SER A 31 -8.47 2.05 8.23
CA SER A 31 -9.80 1.46 8.34
C SER A 31 -9.78 0.05 8.94
N VAL A 32 -10.79 -0.26 9.76
CA VAL A 32 -11.01 -1.64 10.25
C VAL A 32 -11.37 -2.63 9.15
N ASP A 33 -11.81 -2.11 7.99
CA ASP A 33 -12.19 -2.90 6.82
C ASP A 33 -11.00 -3.19 5.89
N LEU A 34 -9.77 -2.92 6.34
CA LEU A 34 -8.55 -3.32 5.67
C LEU A 34 -7.71 -4.20 6.59
N SER A 35 -7.17 -5.30 6.05
CA SER A 35 -6.19 -6.15 6.73
C SER A 35 -4.82 -5.98 6.12
N PHE A 36 -3.79 -5.91 6.96
CA PHE A 36 -2.41 -5.62 6.57
C PHE A 36 -1.54 -6.81 6.95
N ASN A 37 -0.72 -7.28 6.01
CA ASN A 37 0.26 -8.32 6.25
C ASN A 37 1.61 -7.89 5.66
N PHE A 38 2.65 -7.89 6.50
CA PHE A 38 4.01 -7.64 6.06
C PHE A 38 4.79 -8.96 5.97
N SER A 39 5.57 -9.14 4.90
CA SER A 39 6.55 -10.22 4.83
C SER A 39 7.69 -10.03 5.84
N SER A 40 8.06 -8.78 6.11
CA SER A 40 8.94 -8.37 7.21
C SER A 40 8.65 -6.91 7.59
N THR A 41 8.73 -6.58 8.88
CA THR A 41 8.67 -5.20 9.39
C THR A 41 10.06 -4.60 9.64
N VAL A 42 11.12 -5.38 9.41
CA VAL A 42 12.50 -4.91 9.47
C VAL A 42 13.22 -5.32 8.19
N ILE A 43 13.84 -4.36 7.51
CA ILE A 43 14.64 -4.59 6.31
C ILE A 43 16.04 -4.03 6.47
N ASN A 44 17.03 -4.64 5.81
CA ASN A 44 18.37 -4.10 5.74
C ASN A 44 18.71 -3.83 4.26
N PRO A 45 18.76 -2.55 3.81
CA PRO A 45 18.99 -2.23 2.40
C PRO A 45 20.22 -2.97 1.82
N PRO A 46 20.13 -3.49 0.59
CA PRO A 46 19.09 -3.25 -0.43
C PRO A 46 17.89 -4.22 -0.36
N GLU A 47 17.66 -4.89 0.77
CA GLU A 47 16.48 -5.75 0.95
C GLU A 47 15.18 -4.95 0.86
N THR A 48 14.10 -5.64 0.48
CA THR A 48 12.75 -5.08 0.38
C THR A 48 11.77 -5.92 1.19
N ALA A 49 10.64 -5.31 1.58
CA ALA A 49 9.52 -6.00 2.20
C ALA A 49 8.29 -5.93 1.29
N GLU A 50 7.38 -6.88 1.45
CA GLU A 50 6.07 -6.85 0.82
C GLU A 50 5.01 -6.50 1.86
N LEU A 51 4.13 -5.56 1.52
CA LEU A 51 2.91 -5.25 2.24
C LEU A 51 1.73 -5.72 1.40
N VAL A 52 0.98 -6.69 1.92
CA VAL A 52 -0.30 -7.13 1.36
C VAL A 52 -1.40 -6.41 2.12
N VAL A 53 -2.22 -5.65 1.39
CA VAL A 53 -3.42 -4.97 1.90
C VAL A 53 -4.64 -5.68 1.33
N THR A 54 -5.41 -6.33 2.19
CA THR A 54 -6.63 -7.06 1.83
C THR A 54 -7.85 -6.25 2.19
N ASP A 55 -8.75 -6.09 1.24
CA ASP A 55 -10.06 -5.50 1.46
C ASP A 55 -10.99 -6.48 2.19
N LEU A 56 -11.65 -6.02 3.26
CA LEU A 56 -12.60 -6.82 4.04
C LEU A 56 -14.06 -6.38 3.85
N HIS A 57 -14.34 -5.48 2.91
CA HIS A 57 -15.72 -5.08 2.68
C HIS A 57 -16.53 -6.24 2.08
N GLY A 58 -17.82 -6.28 2.42
CA GLY A 58 -18.77 -7.16 1.75
C GLY A 58 -18.88 -6.84 0.27
N THR A 59 -19.41 -7.80 -0.51
CA THR A 59 -19.66 -7.62 -1.94
C THR A 59 -20.55 -6.39 -2.16
N GLY A 60 -20.10 -5.46 -3.01
CA GLY A 60 -20.85 -4.24 -3.36
C GLY A 60 -20.38 -2.94 -2.71
N ALA A 61 -19.23 -2.91 -2.03
CA ALA A 61 -18.60 -1.65 -1.65
C ALA A 61 -18.40 -0.74 -2.88
N SER A 62 -18.87 0.51 -2.78
CA SER A 62 -18.77 1.49 -3.85
C SER A 62 -17.51 2.33 -3.69
N GLY A 63 -16.61 2.27 -4.67
CA GLY A 63 -15.48 3.18 -4.91
C GLY A 63 -14.92 3.93 -3.69
N LEU A 64 -14.14 3.23 -2.85
CA LEU A 64 -13.49 3.81 -1.67
C LEU A 64 -12.00 4.05 -1.94
N VAL A 65 -11.51 5.25 -1.62
CA VAL A 65 -10.09 5.60 -1.76
C VAL A 65 -9.46 5.67 -0.37
N TYR A 66 -8.38 4.91 -0.19
CA TYR A 66 -7.55 4.92 1.01
C TYR A 66 -6.19 5.53 0.73
N THR A 67 -5.74 6.36 1.66
CA THR A 67 -4.34 6.78 1.77
C THR A 67 -3.76 6.10 3.00
N ILE A 68 -2.73 5.30 2.79
CA ILE A 68 -2.11 4.48 3.84
C ILE A 68 -0.71 5.04 4.06
N PRO A 69 -0.47 5.78 5.15
CA PRO A 69 0.85 6.27 5.51
C PRO A 69 1.80 5.10 5.81
N ILE A 70 3.02 5.20 5.28
CA ILE A 70 4.12 4.27 5.50
C ILE A 70 5.31 5.05 6.05
N ARG A 71 5.93 4.55 7.11
CA ARG A 71 7.12 5.14 7.72
C ARG A 71 8.26 4.12 7.73
N ALA A 72 9.45 4.58 7.35
CA ALA A 72 10.68 3.81 7.42
C ALA A 72 11.61 4.51 8.41
N ILE A 73 11.96 3.83 9.50
CA ILE A 73 12.69 4.39 10.63
C ILE A 73 14.05 3.70 10.70
N GLY A 74 15.09 4.43 10.35
CA GLY A 74 16.48 4.02 10.45
C GLY A 74 17.23 4.78 11.53
N SER A 75 18.48 4.41 11.77
CA SER A 75 19.36 5.11 12.73
C SER A 75 19.78 6.51 12.25
N ASP A 76 19.73 6.73 10.94
CA ASP A 76 20.13 7.95 10.22
C ASP A 76 18.95 8.86 9.88
N GLY A 77 17.71 8.42 10.10
CA GLY A 77 16.52 9.26 9.94
C GLY A 77 15.22 8.50 9.78
N THR A 78 14.17 9.25 9.42
CA THR A 78 12.84 8.71 9.11
C THR A 78 12.41 9.18 7.72
N LEU A 79 11.96 8.24 6.90
CA LEU A 79 11.31 8.52 5.63
C LEU A 79 9.82 8.26 5.77
N GLU A 80 9.00 9.15 5.22
CA GLU A 80 7.55 9.00 5.18
C GLU A 80 7.09 8.97 3.73
N THR A 81 6.17 8.06 3.44
CA THR A 81 5.48 7.98 2.15
C THR A 81 4.05 7.51 2.38
N ALA A 82 3.27 7.39 1.32
CA ALA A 82 1.94 6.82 1.40
C ALA A 82 1.65 5.95 0.18
N VAL A 83 0.93 4.86 0.40
CA VAL A 83 0.34 4.08 -0.68
C VAL A 83 -1.13 4.40 -0.82
N TYR A 84 -1.60 4.38 -2.07
CA TYR A 84 -2.97 4.69 -2.43
C TYR A 84 -3.68 3.44 -2.94
N LEU A 85 -4.81 3.12 -2.33
CA LEU A 85 -5.64 1.96 -2.65
C LEU A 85 -7.05 2.43 -3.03
N PHE A 86 -7.58 1.91 -4.12
CA PHE A 86 -8.96 2.14 -4.56
C PHE A 86 -9.72 0.81 -4.56
N VAL A 87 -10.73 0.69 -3.71
CA VAL A 87 -11.55 -0.52 -3.52
C VAL A 87 -12.90 -0.36 -4.18
N GLY A 88 -13.38 -1.41 -4.86
CA GLY A 88 -14.75 -1.45 -5.40
C GLY A 88 -14.98 -0.41 -6.49
N GLY A 89 -13.88 0.03 -7.13
CA GLY A 89 -13.89 0.98 -8.22
C GLY A 89 -13.98 0.31 -9.57
N HIS A 90 -14.77 0.86 -10.48
CA HIS A 90 -14.73 0.48 -11.89
C HIS A 90 -13.75 1.40 -12.63
N GLN A 91 -12.67 0.85 -13.19
CA GLN A 91 -11.84 1.59 -14.15
C GLN A 91 -12.62 1.76 -15.46
N GLN A 92 -13.02 3.00 -15.77
CA GLN A 92 -13.61 3.32 -17.06
C GLN A 92 -12.53 3.89 -17.99
N PHE A 93 -12.17 3.15 -19.03
CA PHE A 93 -11.33 3.67 -20.11
C PHE A 93 -12.18 4.55 -21.03
N LEU A 94 -11.82 5.83 -21.16
CA LEU A 94 -12.41 6.71 -22.17
C LEU A 94 -11.93 6.25 -23.55
N PRO A 95 -12.81 6.12 -24.56
CA PRO A 95 -12.36 5.87 -25.92
C PRO A 95 -11.51 7.05 -26.40
N LEU A 96 -10.26 6.78 -26.74
CA LEU A 96 -9.39 7.75 -27.39
C LEU A 96 -9.84 7.89 -28.85
N ILE A 97 -10.51 8.98 -29.20
CA ILE A 97 -10.74 9.33 -30.60
C ILE A 97 -9.50 10.08 -31.09
N GLN A 98 -8.63 9.39 -31.84
CA GLN A 98 -7.61 10.05 -32.66
C GLN A 98 -8.23 10.39 -34.03
N LYS A 99 -8.08 11.65 -34.45
CA LYS A 99 -8.42 12.10 -35.81
C LYS A 99 -7.25 11.85 -36.76
#